data_AF-A0A528B2D1-F1
#
_entry.id   AF-A0A528B2D1-F1
#
_cell.length_a   1.000
_cell.length_b   1.000
_cell.length_c   1.000
_cell.angle_alpha   90.00
_cell.angle_beta   90.00
_cell.angle_gamma   90.00
#
_symmetry.space_group_name_H-M   'P 1'
#
loop_
_entity.id
_entity.type
_entity.pdbx_description
1 polymer ?
#
loop_
_entity_poly.entity_id
_entity_poly.type
_entity_poly.pdbx_seq_one_letter_code
_entity_poly.pdbx_strand_id
1 'polypeptide(L)'
;MASAAEQLASNLNFSAFAKAEDLKKRIWFTIGALLVYRLGTYIPLPGINPGAFAQAFSSQSKGVLGMFNMFAGGAVERMAIFALGIMPYI
;
A
#
# COMPACT_ATOMS: atom_id res chain seq x y z
N MET A 1 -35.03 0.77 0.41
CA MET A 1 -34.05 1.72 -0.16
C MET A 1 -32.88 0.88 -0.63
N ALA A 2 -32.61 0.80 -1.94
CA ALA A 2 -31.49 0.01 -2.46
C ALA A 2 -30.17 0.56 -1.88
N SER A 3 -29.32 -0.32 -1.37
CA SER A 3 -28.04 0.07 -0.78
C SER A 3 -27.14 0.71 -1.85
N ALA A 4 -26.28 1.66 -1.48
CA ALA A 4 -25.33 2.28 -2.41
C ALA A 4 -24.47 1.23 -3.17
N ALA A 5 -24.26 0.06 -2.56
CA ALA A 5 -23.61 -1.09 -3.18
C ALA A 5 -24.43 -1.72 -4.33
N GLU A 6 -25.76 -1.81 -4.19
CA GLU A 6 -26.65 -2.33 -5.25
C GLU A 6 -26.77 -1.35 -6.41
N GLN A 7 -26.75 -0.04 -6.15
CA GLN A 7 -26.73 0.99 -7.20
C GLN A 7 -25.41 1.03 -7.94
N LEU A 8 -24.28 0.79 -7.26
CA LEU A 8 -22.99 0.60 -7.93
C LEU A 8 -23.02 -0.65 -8.81
N ALA A 9 -23.42 -1.80 -8.25
CA ALA A 9 -23.46 -3.06 -8.98
C ALA A 9 -24.38 -3.03 -10.20
N SER A 10 -25.53 -2.36 -10.14
CA SER A 10 -26.45 -2.23 -11.27
C SER A 10 -25.95 -1.29 -12.37
N ASN A 11 -25.06 -0.34 -12.04
CA ASN A 11 -24.44 0.58 -13.00
C ASN A 11 -23.05 0.12 -13.50
N LEU A 12 -22.49 -0.98 -12.96
CA LEU A 12 -21.25 -1.55 -13.44
C LEU A 12 -21.47 -2.21 -14.81
N ASN A 13 -21.30 -1.44 -15.88
CA ASN A 13 -21.33 -1.97 -17.23
C ASN A 13 -20.01 -2.65 -17.60
N PHE A 14 -19.89 -3.93 -17.21
CA PHE A 14 -18.72 -4.77 -17.52
C PHE A 14 -18.43 -4.86 -19.02
N SER A 15 -19.43 -4.69 -19.89
CA SER A 15 -19.23 -4.70 -21.35
C SER A 15 -18.51 -3.44 -21.86
N ALA A 16 -18.76 -2.28 -21.25
CA ALA A 16 -18.04 -1.04 -21.54
C ALA A 16 -16.60 -1.11 -21.02
N PHE A 17 -16.41 -1.69 -19.83
CA PHE A 17 -15.09 -1.96 -19.25
C PHE A 17 -14.27 -2.92 -20.12
N ALA A 18 -14.93 -3.92 -20.73
CA ALA A 18 -14.30 -4.87 -21.63
C ALA A 18 -13.79 -4.24 -22.94
N LYS A 19 -14.51 -3.24 -23.46
CA LYS A 19 -14.14 -2.51 -24.69
C LYS A 19 -13.10 -1.41 -24.47
N ALA A 20 -12.95 -0.91 -23.24
CA ALA A 20 -12.01 0.14 -22.89
C ALA A 20 -10.57 -0.41 -22.71
N GLU A 21 -9.87 -0.70 -23.82
CA GLU A 21 -8.49 -1.20 -23.78
C GLU A 21 -7.51 -0.23 -23.10
N ASP A 22 -7.62 1.07 -23.35
CA ASP A 22 -6.74 2.05 -22.73
C ASP A 22 -6.93 2.14 -21.21
N LEU A 23 -8.16 2.00 -20.73
CA LEU A 23 -8.44 1.94 -19.30
C LEU A 23 -7.81 0.71 -18.66
N LYS A 24 -7.94 -0.46 -19.30
CA LYS A 24 -7.30 -1.70 -18.84
C LYS A 24 -5.77 -1.55 -18.76
N LYS A 25 -5.13 -0.97 -19.79
CA LYS A 25 -3.67 -0.74 -19.81
C LYS A 25 -3.22 0.11 -18.63
N ARG A 26 -3.95 1.21 -18.33
CA ARG A 26 -3.65 2.06 -17.18
C ARG A 26 -3.83 1.34 -15.85
N ILE A 27 -4.89 0.56 -15.69
CA ILE A 27 -5.13 -0.23 -14.48
C ILE A 27 -4.01 -1.25 -14.27
N TRP A 28 -3.62 -1.98 -15.32
CA TRP A 28 -2.50 -2.94 -15.25
C TRP A 28 -1.18 -2.26 -14.90
N PHE A 29 -0.91 -1.09 -15.47
CA PHE A 29 0.26 -0.30 -15.10
C PHE A 29 0.24 0.08 -13.62
N THR A 30 -0.89 0.62 -13.13
CA THR A 30 -1.03 1.01 -11.72
C THR A 30 -0.88 -0.18 -10.78
N ILE A 31 -1.51 -1.32 -11.09
CA ILE A 31 -1.34 -2.55 -10.30
C ILE A 31 0.11 -3.00 -10.30
N GLY A 32 0.78 -2.97 -11.47
CA GLY A 32 2.20 -3.29 -11.59
C GLY A 32 3.08 -2.37 -10.74
N ALA A 33 2.84 -1.06 -10.79
CA ALA A 33 3.55 -0.08 -9.97
C ALA A 33 3.33 -0.31 -8.47
N LEU A 34 2.10 -0.62 -8.05
CA LEU A 34 1.78 -0.96 -6.65
C LEU A 34 2.48 -2.25 -6.20
N LEU A 35 2.61 -3.26 -7.07
CA LEU A 35 3.35 -4.48 -6.78
C LEU A 35 4.85 -4.20 -6.58
N VAL A 36 5.46 -3.40 -7.46
CA VAL A 36 6.87 -3.01 -7.33
C VAL A 36 7.10 -2.22 -6.04
N TYR A 37 6.23 -1.24 -5.76
CA TYR A 37 6.25 -0.52 -4.48
C TYR A 37 6.16 -1.50 -3.31
N ARG A 38 5.23 -2.47 -3.38
CA ARG A 38 5.04 -3.46 -2.33
C ARG A 38 6.30 -4.29 -2.12
N LEU A 39 6.95 -4.79 -3.18
CA LEU A 39 8.21 -5.52 -3.07
C LEU A 39 9.30 -4.67 -2.41
N GLY A 40 9.40 -3.38 -2.72
CA GLY A 40 10.35 -2.46 -2.09
C GLY A 40 10.14 -2.31 -0.57
N THR A 41 8.90 -2.44 -0.08
CA THR A 41 8.63 -2.42 1.39
C THR A 41 9.14 -3.66 2.13
N TYR A 42 9.58 -4.70 1.43
CA TYR A 42 10.20 -5.89 2.04
C TYR A 42 11.73 -5.89 1.97
N ILE A 43 12.34 -4.91 1.29
CA ILE A 43 13.80 -4.80 1.20
C ILE A 43 14.30 -3.98 2.39
N PRO A 44 14.94 -4.60 3.40
CA PRO A 44 15.47 -3.89 4.56
C PRO A 44 16.67 -3.02 4.16
N LEU A 45 16.86 -1.91 4.86
CA LEU A 45 18.05 -1.07 4.68
C LEU A 45 19.32 -1.84 5.10
N PRO A 46 20.39 -1.83 4.27
CA PRO A 46 21.64 -2.47 4.63
C PRO A 46 22.29 -1.76 5.83
N GLY A 47 22.86 -2.53 6.75
CA GLY A 47 23.52 -2.00 7.94
C GLY A 47 22.61 -1.84 9.17
N ILE A 48 21.32 -2.20 9.07
CA ILE A 48 20.39 -2.24 10.22
C ILE A 48 20.00 -3.69 10.52
N ASN A 49 19.87 -4.02 11.80
CA ASN A 49 19.30 -5.31 12.23
C ASN A 49 17.77 -5.19 12.33
N PRO A 50 17.00 -5.74 11.37
CA PRO A 50 15.54 -5.61 11.36
C PRO A 50 14.88 -6.31 12.54
N GLY A 51 15.46 -7.39 13.06
CA GLY A 51 14.93 -8.10 14.23
C GLY A 51 15.03 -7.27 15.50
N ALA A 52 16.19 -6.66 15.74
CA ALA A 52 16.40 -5.77 16.89
C ALA A 52 15.52 -4.50 16.80
N PHE A 53 15.39 -3.94 15.58
CA PHE A 53 14.54 -2.77 15.37
C PHE A 53 13.05 -3.10 15.56
N ALA A 54 12.56 -4.22 15.01
CA ALA A 54 11.17 -4.64 15.19
C ALA A 54 10.83 -4.84 16.67
N GLN A 55 11.77 -5.37 17.46
CA GLN A 55 11.58 -5.57 18.89
C GLN A 55 11.49 -4.23 19.65
N ALA A 56 12.37 -3.28 19.33
CA ALA A 56 12.30 -1.91 19.87
C ALA A 56 11.01 -1.19 19.42
N PHE A 57 10.63 -1.34 18.15
CA PHE A 57 9.43 -0.76 17.56
C PHE A 57 8.17 -1.31 18.22
N SER A 58 8.11 -2.61 18.54
CA SER A 58 6.95 -3.23 19.19
C SER A 58 6.60 -2.56 20.52
N SER A 59 7.62 -2.15 21.29
CA SER A 59 7.46 -1.45 22.57
C SER A 59 6.89 -0.04 22.40
N GLN A 60 7.19 0.61 21.28
CA GLN A 60 6.80 1.99 20.97
C GLN A 60 5.61 2.09 19.99
N SER A 61 5.12 0.95 19.48
CA SER A 61 4.11 0.88 18.41
C SER A 61 2.72 1.34 18.85
N LYS A 62 2.49 1.51 20.16
CA LYS A 62 1.22 1.99 20.73
C LYS A 62 1.11 3.50 20.54
N GLY A 63 0.35 3.93 19.53
CA GLY A 63 0.00 5.34 19.29
C GLY A 63 0.37 5.83 17.90
N VAL A 64 0.84 7.08 17.82
CA VAL A 64 1.13 7.79 16.56
C VAL A 64 2.14 7.03 15.69
N LEU A 65 3.13 6.36 16.30
CA LEU A 65 4.10 5.52 15.57
C LEU A 65 3.45 4.30 14.89
N GLY A 66 2.45 3.68 15.51
CA GLY A 66 1.68 2.61 14.88
C GLY A 66 0.84 3.12 13.70
N MET A 67 0.27 4.32 13.82
CA MET A 67 -0.44 4.98 12.73
C MET A 67 0.50 5.27 11.54
N PHE A 68 1.73 5.74 11.82
CA PHE A 68 2.76 5.91 10.79
C PHE A 68 3.11 4.58 10.07
N ASN A 69 3.26 3.48 10.81
CA ASN A 69 3.51 2.17 10.21
C ASN A 69 2.33 1.70 9.33
N MET A 70 1.09 1.99 9.73
CA MET A 70 -0.09 1.68 8.93
C MET A 70 -0.08 2.42 7.59
N PHE A 71 0.22 3.72 7.60
CA PHE A 71 0.31 4.52 6.37
C PHE A 71 1.49 4.14 5.49
N ALA A 72 2.61 3.72 6.08
CA ALA A 72 3.77 3.20 5.36
C ALA A 72 3.60 1.74 4.90
N GLY A 73 2.46 1.09 5.19
CA GLY A 73 2.18 -0.28 4.78
C GLY A 73 3.05 -1.36 5.46
N GLY A 74 3.56 -1.09 6.66
CA GLY A 74 4.44 -2.01 7.40
C GLY A 74 5.94 -1.82 7.12
N ALA A 75 6.31 -0.83 6.31
CA ALA A 75 7.71 -0.56 5.95
C ALA A 75 8.53 0.04 7.11
N VAL A 76 7.88 0.76 8.04
CA VAL A 76 8.55 1.36 9.21
C VAL A 76 9.04 0.26 10.14
N GLU A 77 8.17 -0.67 10.53
CA GLU A 77 8.49 -1.77 11.45
C GLU A 77 9.66 -2.64 10.98
N ARG A 78 9.82 -2.77 9.66
CA ARG A 78 10.87 -3.58 9.03
C ARG A 78 12.11 -2.78 8.64
N MET A 79 12.08 -1.46 8.87
CA MET A 79 13.11 -0.52 8.46
C MET A 79 13.50 -0.71 6.97
N ALA A 80 12.49 -0.77 6.12
CA ALA A 80 12.65 -0.98 4.68
C ALA A 80 13.11 0.31 3.97
N ILE A 81 13.59 0.18 2.73
CA ILE A 81 14.03 1.33 1.91
C ILE A 81 12.91 2.39 1.78
N PHE A 82 11.65 1.94 1.75
CA PHE A 82 10.47 2.81 1.74
C PHE A 82 9.82 2.99 3.12
N ALA A 83 10.60 3.01 4.20
CA ALA A 83 10.09 3.13 5.57
C ALA A 83 9.14 4.33 5.77
N LEU A 84 9.45 5.49 5.18
CA LEU A 84 8.58 6.68 5.26
C LEU A 84 7.53 6.76 4.14
N GLY A 85 7.52 5.79 3.20
CA GLY A 85 6.59 5.75 2.09
C GLY A 85 6.59 7.04 1.27
N ILE A 86 5.39 7.57 1.01
CA ILE A 86 5.19 8.83 0.29
C ILE A 86 5.20 10.07 1.20
N MET A 87 5.27 9.90 2.52
CA MET A 87 5.20 11.02 3.47
C MET A 87 6.30 12.09 3.29
N PRO A 88 7.55 11.79 2.92
CA PRO A 88 8.56 12.82 2.68
C PRO A 88 8.27 13.71 1.46
N TYR A 89 7.45 13.23 0.53
CA TYR A 89 7.09 13.97 -0.68
C TYR A 89 5.88 14.90 -0.46
N ILE A 90 5.00 14.57 0.49
CA ILE A 90 3.82 15.38 0.85
C ILE A 90 4.27 16.54 1.74
#